data_AF-A0A1B1MHI4-F1
#
_entry.id   AF-A0A1B1MHI4-F1
#
_cell.length_a   1.000
_cell.length_b   1.000
_cell.length_c   1.000
_cell.angle_alpha   90.00
_cell.angle_beta   90.00
_cell.angle_gamma   90.00
#
_symmetry.space_group_name_H-M   'P 1'
#
loop_
_entity.id
_entity.type
_entity.pdbx_description
1 polymer ?
#
loop_
_entity_poly.entity_id
_entity_poly.type
_entity_poly.pdbx_seq_one_letter_code
_entity_poly.pdbx_strand_id
1 'polypeptide(L)'
;MTIDWDRRTCARRGHVTYAPDEPRLRERLYADTALGTAWRCLRCGDFALGDPHGEGPADRAPLVPRGKGLRDVFVLRFLAVERAVRGVFIALVALAVWRFSNSKDAVHRLFDEYLDVLAVLCILLAKRLFGLRGGHHAFEQERHSASPLEVEETAAVGARA
;
A
#
# COMPACT_ATOMS: atom_id res chain seq x y z
N MET A 1 17.02 11.19 -7.20
CA MET A 1 17.30 10.14 -6.18
C MET A 1 15.98 9.55 -5.75
N THR A 2 15.67 8.32 -6.16
CA THR A 2 14.37 7.69 -5.89
C THR A 2 14.44 7.01 -4.52
N ILE A 3 13.50 7.31 -3.62
CA ILE A 3 13.44 6.66 -2.31
C ILE A 3 13.11 5.17 -2.48
N ASP A 4 14.00 4.30 -2.01
CA ASP A 4 13.78 2.86 -1.89
C ASP A 4 13.02 2.57 -0.57
N TRP A 5 11.77 2.14 -0.72
CA TRP A 5 10.87 1.85 0.40
C TRP A 5 11.11 0.46 1.01
N ASP A 6 11.70 -0.47 0.25
CA ASP A 6 11.97 -1.83 0.71
C ASP A 6 13.12 -1.78 1.73
N ARG A 7 14.19 -1.04 1.43
CA ARG A 7 15.29 -0.79 2.38
C ARG A 7 14.83 -0.05 3.63
N ARG A 8 14.00 1.00 3.50
CA ARG A 8 13.45 1.72 4.67
C ARG A 8 12.61 0.83 5.58
N THR A 9 11.88 -0.11 4.99
CA THR A 9 11.06 -1.05 5.76
C THR A 9 11.94 -2.07 6.47
N CYS A 10 12.95 -2.61 5.80
CA CYS A 10 13.92 -3.51 6.43
C CYS A 10 14.69 -2.82 7.55
N ALA A 11 15.08 -1.56 7.40
CA ALA A 11 15.73 -0.79 8.46
C ALA A 11 14.87 -0.61 9.73
N ARG A 12 13.53 -0.60 9.59
CA ARG A 12 12.59 -0.40 10.71
C ARG A 12 12.02 -1.70 11.29
N ARG A 13 11.81 -2.71 10.44
CA ARG A 13 11.13 -3.97 10.79
C ARG A 13 12.03 -5.20 10.78
N GLY A 14 13.28 -5.05 10.33
CA GLY A 14 14.21 -6.17 10.16
C GLY A 14 14.16 -6.79 8.77
N HIS A 15 15.15 -7.64 8.51
CA HIS A 15 15.27 -8.37 7.26
C HIS A 15 14.48 -9.68 7.33
N VAL A 16 13.80 -10.04 6.25
CA VAL A 16 13.11 -11.33 6.12
C VAL A 16 14.04 -12.29 5.38
N THR A 17 14.57 -13.29 6.09
CA THR A 17 15.49 -14.32 5.57
C THR A 17 14.81 -15.70 5.64
N TYR A 18 15.11 -16.57 4.68
CA TYR A 18 14.54 -17.91 4.60
C TYR A 18 15.57 -18.88 4.01
N ALA A 19 15.68 -20.08 4.59
CA ALA A 19 16.56 -21.15 4.14
C ALA A 19 15.77 -22.23 3.38
N PRO A 20 15.73 -22.18 2.03
CA PRO A 20 14.99 -23.15 1.23
C PRO A 20 15.67 -24.51 1.21
N ASP A 21 14.90 -25.61 1.25
CA ASP A 21 15.40 -26.99 1.16
C ASP A 21 16.10 -27.32 -0.14
N GLU A 22 15.66 -26.69 -1.24
CA GLU A 22 16.23 -26.89 -2.56
C GLU A 22 17.65 -26.29 -2.65
N PRO A 23 18.70 -27.11 -2.89
CA PRO A 23 20.10 -26.67 -2.80
C PRO A 23 20.43 -25.55 -3.79
N ARG A 24 19.86 -25.59 -5.01
CA ARG A 24 20.06 -24.55 -6.03
C ARG A 24 19.56 -23.17 -5.59
N LEU A 25 18.50 -23.11 -4.79
CA LEU A 25 17.98 -21.84 -4.27
C LEU A 25 18.77 -21.41 -3.05
N ARG A 26 19.14 -22.37 -2.18
CA ARG A 26 19.95 -22.12 -0.99
C ARG A 26 21.27 -21.47 -1.34
N GLU A 27 22.01 -22.00 -2.32
CA GLU A 27 23.29 -21.44 -2.78
C GLU A 27 23.20 -19.98 -3.26
N ARG A 28 22.04 -19.54 -3.75
CA ARG A 28 21.82 -18.16 -4.21
C ARG A 28 21.42 -17.19 -3.09
N LEU A 29 20.91 -17.72 -1.99
CA LEU A 29 20.41 -16.95 -0.85
C LEU A 29 21.36 -16.99 0.34
N TYR A 30 22.28 -17.94 0.36
CA TYR A 30 23.28 -18.12 1.39
C TYR A 30 24.63 -17.58 0.94
N ALA A 31 25.34 -16.93 1.87
CA ALA A 31 26.74 -16.61 1.72
C ALA A 31 27.47 -16.90 3.05
N ASP A 32 28.61 -17.57 2.96
CA ASP A 32 29.50 -17.71 4.10
C ASP A 32 30.43 -16.49 4.17
N THR A 33 30.54 -15.88 5.34
CA THR A 33 31.33 -14.67 5.55
C THR A 33 32.27 -14.86 6.73
N ALA A 34 33.33 -14.05 6.81
CA ALA A 34 34.26 -14.10 7.95
C ALA A 34 33.60 -13.84 9.31
N LEU A 35 32.40 -13.25 9.32
CA LEU A 35 31.61 -12.96 10.53
C LEU A 35 30.55 -14.02 10.82
N GLY A 36 30.51 -15.10 10.04
CA GLY A 36 29.51 -16.16 10.12
C GLY A 36 28.58 -16.21 8.90
N THR A 37 27.46 -16.90 9.06
CA THR A 37 26.49 -17.11 7.98
C THR A 37 25.74 -15.81 7.66
N ALA A 38 25.54 -15.56 6.36
CA ALA A 38 24.75 -14.44 5.87
C ALA A 38 23.66 -14.93 4.92
N TRP A 39 22.44 -14.43 5.12
CA TRP A 39 21.29 -14.79 4.32
C TRP A 39 20.72 -13.57 3.59
N ARG A 40 20.39 -13.77 2.32
CA ARG A 40 19.82 -12.74 1.47
C ARG A 40 18.38 -12.47 1.86
N CYS A 41 18.08 -11.21 2.12
CA CYS A 41 16.73 -10.79 2.44
C CYS A 41 15.82 -10.93 1.22
N LEU A 42 14.71 -11.65 1.39
CA LEU A 42 13.71 -11.82 0.35
C LEU A 42 12.97 -10.52 0.01
N ARG A 43 13.09 -9.43 0.78
CA ARG A 43 12.45 -8.14 0.46
C ARG A 43 13.38 -7.20 -0.30
N CYS A 44 14.43 -6.71 0.36
CA CYS A 44 15.35 -5.71 -0.21
C CYS A 44 16.52 -6.30 -1.00
N GLY A 45 16.76 -7.61 -0.90
CA GLY A 45 17.85 -8.28 -1.61
C GLY A 45 19.24 -8.11 -0.98
N ASP A 46 19.37 -7.36 0.13
CA ASP A 46 20.62 -7.23 0.90
C ASP A 46 20.88 -8.47 1.76
N PHE A 47 22.14 -8.76 2.07
CA PHE A 47 22.54 -9.87 2.95
C PHE A 47 22.54 -9.42 4.42
N ALA A 48 21.82 -10.17 5.26
CA ALA A 48 21.79 -10.00 6.71
C ALA A 48 22.59 -11.11 7.38
N LEU A 49 23.43 -10.76 8.36
CA LEU A 49 24.23 -11.70 9.15
C LEU A 49 23.36 -12.42 10.19
N GLY A 50 23.69 -13.68 10.46
CA GLY A 50 23.04 -14.52 11.47
C GLY A 50 22.11 -15.58 10.87
N ASP A 51 21.41 -16.29 11.74
CA ASP A 51 20.53 -17.41 11.36
C ASP A 51 19.29 -16.95 10.57
N PRO A 52 18.79 -17.79 9.65
CA PRO A 52 17.60 -17.47 8.86
C PRO A 52 16.36 -17.45 9.76
N HIS A 53 15.39 -16.57 9.47
CA HIS A 53 14.14 -16.49 10.24
C HIS A 53 13.20 -17.67 10.04
N GLY A 54 13.41 -18.49 9.01
CA GLY A 54 12.66 -19.71 8.77
C GLY A 54 13.36 -20.62 7.76
N GLU A 55 12.94 -21.87 7.74
CA GLU A 55 13.49 -22.92 6.89
C GLU A 55 12.37 -23.80 6.32
N GLY A 56 12.70 -24.60 5.31
CA GLY A 56 11.78 -25.55 4.67
C GLY A 56 11.74 -25.41 3.15
N PRO A 57 10.76 -26.03 2.47
CA PRO A 57 10.73 -26.02 1.01
C PRO A 57 10.34 -24.65 0.46
N ALA A 58 10.85 -24.29 -0.72
CA ALA A 58 10.70 -22.95 -1.29
C ALA A 58 9.23 -22.54 -1.55
N ASP A 59 8.32 -23.49 -1.69
CA ASP A 59 6.88 -23.26 -1.86
C ASP A 59 6.21 -22.69 -0.59
N ARG A 60 6.79 -22.91 0.59
CA ARG A 60 6.33 -22.37 1.88
C ARG A 60 7.04 -21.08 2.27
N ALA A 61 7.94 -20.57 1.43
CA ALA A 61 8.61 -19.31 1.72
C ALA A 61 7.57 -18.19 1.94
N PRO A 62 7.77 -17.32 2.95
CA PRO A 62 6.81 -16.27 3.25
C PRO A 62 6.65 -15.35 2.04
N LEU A 63 5.40 -15.13 1.62
CA LEU A 63 5.06 -14.21 0.54
C LEU A 63 5.38 -12.78 0.98
N VAL A 64 6.56 -12.28 0.60
CA VAL A 64 6.98 -10.88 0.83
C VAL A 64 6.58 -10.02 -0.37
N PRO A 65 5.71 -9.02 -0.18
CA PRO A 65 5.44 -8.04 -1.22
C PRO A 65 6.74 -7.27 -1.53
N ARG A 66 7.13 -7.20 -2.80
CA ARG A 66 8.26 -6.36 -3.28
C ARG A 66 7.76 -5.18 -4.10
N GLY A 67 8.51 -4.08 -4.08
CA GLY A 67 8.32 -2.95 -4.99
C GLY A 67 7.21 -1.99 -4.58
N LYS A 68 6.45 -1.48 -5.56
CA LYS A 68 5.55 -0.33 -5.37
C LYS A 68 4.32 -0.63 -4.49
N GLY A 69 3.96 -1.90 -4.29
CA GLY A 69 2.76 -2.31 -3.55
C GLY A 69 2.72 -1.89 -2.08
N LEU A 70 3.87 -1.56 -1.47
CA LEU A 70 3.87 -1.04 -0.09
C LEU A 70 3.31 0.39 0.02
N ARG A 71 3.43 1.19 -1.06
CA ARG A 71 2.83 2.53 -1.15
C ARG A 71 1.32 2.44 -1.34
N ASP A 72 0.86 1.46 -2.12
CA ASP A 72 -0.56 1.27 -2.39
C ASP A 72 -1.34 0.96 -1.12
N VAL A 73 -0.79 0.16 -0.19
CA VAL A 73 -1.44 -0.06 1.12
C VAL A 73 -1.57 1.24 1.92
N PHE A 74 -0.55 2.11 1.85
CA PHE A 74 -0.60 3.40 2.55
C PHE A 74 -1.60 4.37 1.90
N VAL A 75 -1.63 4.41 0.57
CA VAL A 75 -2.60 5.20 -0.21
C VAL A 75 -4.02 4.71 0.04
N LEU A 76 -4.26 3.39 0.02
CA LEU A 76 -5.56 2.79 0.30
C LEU A 76 -6.01 3.07 1.74
N ARG A 77 -5.11 2.97 2.73
CA ARG A 77 -5.41 3.33 4.12
C ARG A 77 -5.75 4.80 4.27
N PHE A 78 -4.98 5.68 3.65
CA PHE A 78 -5.24 7.12 3.67
C PHE A 78 -6.60 7.45 3.04
N LEU A 79 -6.91 6.85 1.89
CA LEU A 79 -8.19 7.00 1.21
C LEU A 79 -9.36 6.44 2.04
N ALA A 80 -9.16 5.32 2.74
CA ALA A 80 -10.14 4.77 3.66
C ALA A 80 -10.40 5.70 4.85
N VAL A 81 -9.35 6.32 5.40
CA VAL A 81 -9.47 7.31 6.49
C VAL A 81 -10.20 8.56 6.00
N GLU A 82 -9.88 9.06 4.81
CA GLU A 82 -10.59 10.22 4.21
C GLU A 82 -12.09 9.95 4.06
N ARG A 83 -12.47 8.78 3.51
CA ARG A 83 -13.87 8.35 3.44
C ARG A 83 -14.54 8.22 4.81
N ALA A 84 -13.83 7.69 5.81
CA ALA A 84 -14.36 7.55 7.16
C ALA A 84 -14.62 8.92 7.80
N VAL A 85 -13.66 9.85 7.69
CA VAL A 85 -13.81 11.23 8.18
C VAL A 85 -15.02 11.90 7.53
N ARG A 86 -15.19 11.73 6.21
CA ARG A 86 -16.35 12.25 5.49
C ARG A 86 -17.68 11.66 5.99
N GLY A 87 -17.74 10.35 6.21
CA GLY A 87 -18.94 9.68 6.73
C GLY A 87 -19.30 10.14 8.15
N VAL A 88 -18.29 10.24 9.03
CA VAL A 88 -18.46 10.74 10.41
C VAL A 88 -18.98 12.18 10.41
N PHE A 89 -18.43 13.04 9.56
CA PHE A 89 -18.87 14.42 9.46
C PHE A 89 -20.36 14.53 9.08
N ILE A 90 -20.81 13.79 8.06
CA ILE A 90 -22.22 13.77 7.65
C ILE A 90 -23.11 13.24 8.78
N ALA A 91 -22.68 12.18 9.47
CA ALA A 91 -23.42 11.61 10.59
C ALA A 91 -23.56 12.60 11.76
N LEU A 92 -22.50 13.34 12.10
CA LEU A 92 -22.53 14.37 13.14
C LEU A 92 -23.51 15.50 12.79
N VAL A 93 -23.50 15.97 11.54
CA VAL A 93 -24.45 16.99 11.07
C VAL A 93 -25.89 16.46 11.17
N ALA A 94 -26.14 15.24 10.71
CA ALA A 94 -27.47 14.62 10.81
C ALA A 94 -27.95 14.48 12.25
N LEU A 95 -27.07 14.05 13.17
CA LEU A 95 -27.36 13.95 14.60
C LEU A 95 -27.65 15.32 15.23
N ALA A 96 -26.88 16.34 14.86
CA ALA A 96 -27.11 17.71 15.32
C ALA A 96 -28.49 18.22 14.88
N VAL A 97 -28.84 18.04 13.60
CA VAL A 97 -30.17 18.41 13.07
C VAL A 97 -31.28 17.66 13.80
N TRP A 98 -31.15 16.35 14.00
CA TRP A 98 -32.14 15.52 14.69
C TRP A 98 -32.33 15.95 16.15
N ARG A 99 -31.22 16.13 16.88
CA ARG A 99 -31.23 16.47 18.31
C ARG A 99 -31.76 17.88 18.59
N PHE A 100 -31.59 18.80 17.63
CA PHE A 100 -31.91 20.22 17.77
C PHE A 100 -33.25 20.59 17.12
N SER A 101 -33.74 19.83 16.12
CA SER A 101 -35.14 19.87 15.65
C SER A 101 -36.16 19.54 16.74
N ASN A 102 -35.70 18.96 17.85
CA ASN A 102 -36.50 18.71 19.04
C ASN A 102 -36.74 19.98 19.90
N SER A 103 -36.06 21.10 19.66
CA SER A 103 -36.25 22.40 20.36
C SER A 103 -36.30 23.54 19.33
N LYS A 104 -37.45 23.66 18.65
CA LYS A 104 -37.72 24.56 17.53
C LYS A 104 -37.55 26.04 17.94
N ASP A 105 -37.08 26.86 16.99
CA ASP A 105 -37.15 28.34 16.93
C ASP A 105 -35.84 29.14 17.06
N ALA A 106 -34.93 28.84 17.97
CA ALA A 106 -33.61 29.52 17.99
C ALA A 106 -32.63 28.95 16.94
N VAL A 107 -32.88 27.71 16.53
CA VAL A 107 -32.03 26.88 15.67
C VAL A 107 -31.98 27.35 14.23
N HIS A 108 -33.15 27.66 13.65
CA HIS A 108 -33.30 27.82 12.21
C HIS A 108 -32.51 29.01 11.65
N ARG A 109 -32.38 30.11 12.41
CA ARG A 109 -31.61 31.28 11.97
C ARG A 109 -30.10 31.05 11.95
N LEU A 110 -29.55 30.31 12.92
CA LEU A 110 -28.13 29.98 12.94
C LEU A 110 -27.80 28.83 11.97
N PHE A 111 -28.75 27.95 11.67
CA PHE A 111 -28.52 26.84 10.74
C PHE A 111 -28.49 27.29 9.29
N ASP A 112 -29.40 28.14 8.83
CA ASP A 112 -29.40 28.62 7.43
C ASP A 112 -28.14 29.44 7.09
N GLU A 113 -27.67 30.27 8.04
CA GLU A 113 -26.51 31.15 7.80
C GLU A 113 -25.18 30.38 7.80
N TYR A 114 -25.07 29.30 8.57
CA TYR A 114 -23.83 28.51 8.66
C TYR A 114 -23.82 27.27 7.76
N LEU A 115 -24.98 26.71 7.36
CA LEU A 115 -25.04 25.55 6.46
C LEU A 115 -24.43 25.83 5.10
N ASP A 116 -24.68 27.00 4.51
CA ASP A 116 -24.12 27.36 3.20
C ASP A 116 -22.60 27.51 3.28
N VAL A 117 -22.09 28.13 4.35
CA VAL A 117 -20.65 28.29 4.56
C VAL A 117 -19.98 26.94 4.85
N LEU A 118 -20.62 26.07 5.64
CA LEU A 118 -20.15 24.71 5.89
C LEU A 118 -20.22 23.83 4.64
N ALA A 119 -21.26 23.97 3.82
CA ALA A 119 -21.39 23.28 2.55
C ALA A 119 -20.27 23.71 1.59
N VAL A 120 -20.01 25.01 1.48
CA VAL A 120 -18.90 25.54 0.68
C VAL A 120 -17.55 25.08 1.22
N LEU A 121 -17.33 25.11 2.53
CA LEU A 121 -16.09 24.63 3.15
C LEU A 121 -15.91 23.12 2.98
N CYS A 122 -16.99 22.34 3.09
CA CYS A 122 -16.99 20.90 2.79
C CYS A 122 -16.70 20.62 1.33
N ILE A 123 -17.25 21.41 0.39
CA ILE A 123 -16.97 21.28 -1.04
C ILE A 123 -15.51 21.63 -1.32
N LEU A 124 -14.94 22.63 -0.64
CA LEU A 124 -13.54 23.02 -0.77
C LEU A 124 -12.58 21.98 -0.16
N LEU A 125 -12.89 21.43 1.01
CA LEU A 125 -12.14 20.32 1.63
C LEU A 125 -12.23 19.06 0.75
N ALA A 126 -13.41 18.75 0.21
CA ALA A 126 -13.60 17.67 -0.74
C ALA A 126 -12.77 17.90 -2.01
N LYS A 127 -12.87 19.07 -2.67
CA LYS A 127 -12.10 19.33 -3.90
C LYS A 127 -10.60 19.40 -3.69
N ARG A 128 -10.12 19.84 -2.53
CA ARG A 128 -8.69 20.02 -2.25
C ARG A 128 -7.97 18.72 -1.84
N LEU A 129 -8.69 17.71 -1.33
CA LEU A 129 -8.14 16.37 -1.10
C LEU A 129 -8.35 15.41 -2.29
N PHE A 130 -9.26 15.72 -3.23
CA PHE A 130 -9.56 14.93 -4.44
C PHE A 130 -8.52 15.06 -5.57
N GLY A 131 -7.25 15.29 -5.26
CA GLY A 131 -6.14 15.23 -6.23
C GLY A 131 -5.85 13.82 -6.80
N LEU A 132 -6.66 12.81 -6.47
CA LEU A 132 -6.39 11.39 -6.74
C LEU A 132 -7.42 10.69 -7.63
N ARG A 133 -8.20 11.45 -8.42
CA ARG A 133 -8.93 10.86 -9.55
C ARG A 133 -7.99 10.34 -10.66
N GLY A 134 -6.67 10.59 -10.54
CA GLY A 134 -5.62 9.96 -11.35
C GLY A 134 -5.14 8.59 -10.85
N GLY A 135 -5.65 8.08 -9.72
CA GLY A 135 -5.22 6.78 -9.17
C GLY A 135 -5.65 5.57 -10.02
N HIS A 136 -6.80 5.64 -10.69
CA HIS A 136 -7.25 4.55 -11.57
C HIS A 136 -6.33 4.40 -12.79
N HIS A 137 -5.93 5.51 -13.41
CA HIS A 137 -5.03 5.50 -14.56
C HIS A 137 -3.61 5.05 -14.21
N ALA A 138 -3.12 5.36 -13.00
CA ALA A 138 -1.84 4.85 -12.51
C ALA A 138 -1.90 3.33 -12.22
N PHE A 139 -3.01 2.84 -11.68
CA PHE A 139 -3.21 1.43 -11.36
C PHE A 139 -3.42 0.54 -12.62
N GLU A 140 -4.09 1.08 -13.64
CA GLU A 140 -4.40 0.37 -14.89
C GLU A 140 -3.15 0.19 -15.77
N GLN A 141 -2.21 1.14 -15.75
CA GLN A 141 -0.92 1.04 -16.44
C GLN A 141 0.00 -0.05 -15.86
N GLU A 142 -0.02 -0.24 -14.54
CA GLU A 142 0.83 -1.23 -13.88
C GLU A 142 0.38 -2.68 -14.20
N ARG A 143 -0.92 -2.93 -14.40
CA ARG A 143 -1.45 -4.24 -14.81
C ARG A 143 -1.00 -4.67 -16.21
N HIS A 144 -0.87 -3.74 -17.16
CA HIS A 144 -0.43 -4.06 -18.51
C HIS A 144 1.07 -4.39 -18.61
N SER A 145 1.88 -3.97 -17.64
CA SER A 145 3.31 -4.34 -17.58
C SER A 145 3.60 -5.70 -16.92
N ALA A 146 2.62 -6.30 -16.26
CA ALA A 146 2.78 -7.49 -15.42
C ALA A 146 2.30 -8.80 -16.06
N SER A 147 2.16 -8.85 -17.39
CA SER A 147 1.97 -10.11 -18.13
C SER A 147 3.27 -10.55 -18.82
N PRO A 148 4.20 -11.21 -18.10
CA PRO A 148 5.33 -11.93 -18.72
C PRO A 148 4.89 -12.95 -19.77
N LEU A 149 3.65 -13.44 -19.68
CA LEU A 149 3.08 -14.41 -20.62
C LEU A 149 2.99 -13.88 -22.07
N GLU A 150 2.73 -12.58 -22.30
CA GLU A 150 2.72 -12.01 -23.67
C GLU A 150 4.13 -11.84 -24.24
N VAL A 151 5.14 -11.64 -23.39
CA VAL A 151 6.56 -11.53 -23.81
C VAL A 151 7.14 -12.92 -24.11
N GLU A 152 6.79 -13.95 -23.34
CA GLU A 152 7.19 -15.32 -23.64
C GLU A 152 6.46 -15.88 -24.88
N GLU A 153 5.19 -15.55 -25.09
CA GLU A 153 4.43 -16.01 -26.26
C GLU A 153 4.92 -15.35 -27.56
N THR A 154 5.26 -14.07 -27.54
CA THR A 154 5.86 -13.38 -28.70
C THR A 154 7.31 -13.81 -28.97
N ALA A 155 8.11 -14.10 -27.93
CA ALA A 155 9.44 -14.68 -28.09
C ALA A 155 9.39 -16.13 -28.60
N ALA A 156 8.42 -16.93 -28.17
CA ALA A 156 8.23 -18.30 -28.64
C ALA A 156 7.69 -18.38 -30.09
N VAL A 157 6.88 -17.40 -30.51
CA VAL A 157 6.42 -17.27 -31.91
C VAL A 157 7.55 -16.81 -32.83
N GLY A 158 8.41 -15.89 -32.37
CA GLY A 158 9.58 -15.43 -33.14
C GLY A 158 10.70 -16.47 -33.30
N ALA A 159 10.83 -17.42 -32.36
CA ALA A 159 11.81 -18.50 -32.43
C ALA A 159 11.36 -19.70 -33.31
N ARG A 160 10.12 -19.69 -33.82
CA ARG A 160 9.52 -20.76 -34.63
C ARG A 160 9.25 -20.36 -36.09
N ALA A 161 9.54 -19.11 -36.48
CA ALA A 161 9.51 -18.62 -37.86
C ALA A 161 10.92 -18.66 -38.47
#